data_AF-A9U8C7-F1
#
_entry.id   AF-A9U8C7-F1
#
_cell.length_a   1.000
_cell.length_b   1.000
_cell.length_c   1.000
_cell.angle_alpha   90.00
_cell.angle_beta   90.00
_cell.angle_gamma   90.00
#
_symmetry.space_group_name_H-M   'P 1'
#
loop_
_entity.id
_entity.type
_entity.pdbx_description
1 polymer ?
#
loop_
_entity_poly.entity_id
_entity_poly.type
_entity_poly.pdbx_seq_one_letter_code
_entity_poly.pdbx_strand_id
1 'polypeptide(L)'
;MKADLAADMMVKPFMAIPGTGAFRLALEPLKQLGCRHVVLAYDADAVTTPEVQRSLELCAEFFAKESDMALSLAMWDASLGKGIDDLLRANYVPQVSSLLA
;
A
#
# COMPACT_ATOMS: atom_id res chain seq x y z
N MET A 1 -8.34 -12.87 -0.57
CA MET A 1 -8.39 -13.15 -2.01
C MET A 1 -7.92 -12.02 -2.93
N LYS A 2 -7.79 -10.74 -2.51
CA LYS A 2 -7.13 -9.71 -3.35
C LYS A 2 -5.60 -9.70 -3.16
N ALA A 3 -5.14 -9.75 -1.91
CA ALA A 3 -3.72 -9.82 -1.59
C ALA A 3 -3.05 -11.10 -2.09
N ASP A 4 -3.76 -12.23 -2.08
CA ASP A 4 -3.24 -13.51 -2.56
C ASP A 4 -2.88 -13.45 -4.06
N LEU A 5 -3.73 -12.81 -4.88
CA LEU A 5 -3.46 -12.64 -6.32
C LEU A 5 -2.27 -11.71 -6.57
N ALA A 6 -2.14 -10.64 -5.79
CA ALA A 6 -1.01 -9.72 -5.88
C ALA A 6 0.30 -10.35 -5.40
N ALA A 7 0.25 -11.20 -4.37
CA ALA A 7 1.40 -11.97 -3.88
C ALA A 7 1.81 -13.10 -4.84
N ASP A 8 0.86 -13.65 -5.61
CA ASP A 8 1.15 -14.67 -6.62
C ASP A 8 1.74 -14.06 -7.90
N MET A 9 1.23 -12.87 -8.29
CA MET A 9 1.70 -12.12 -9.47
C MET A 9 2.98 -11.32 -9.23
N MET A 10 3.21 -10.82 -8.02
CA MET A 10 4.45 -10.14 -7.62
C MET A 10 5.22 -11.04 -6.66
N VAL A 11 6.50 -11.32 -6.94
CA VAL A 11 7.42 -12.12 -6.09
C VAL A 11 7.80 -11.40 -4.79
N LYS A 12 6.83 -10.76 -4.13
CA LYS A 12 6.97 -9.96 -2.92
C LYS A 12 5.77 -10.22 -2.00
N PRO A 13 5.97 -10.26 -0.68
CA PRO A 13 4.89 -10.48 0.27
C PRO A 13 3.88 -9.32 0.19
N PHE A 14 2.60 -9.66 -0.02
CA PHE A 14 1.49 -8.71 -0.07
C PHE A 14 0.63 -8.87 1.17
N MET A 15 0.42 -7.77 1.90
CA MET A 15 -0.42 -7.76 3.09
C MET A 15 -1.64 -6.86 2.84
N ALA A 16 -2.83 -7.47 2.79
CA ALA A 16 -4.07 -6.70 2.83
C ALA A 16 -4.38 -6.32 4.27
N ILE A 17 -4.59 -5.03 4.50
CA ILE A 17 -4.99 -4.51 5.81
C ILE A 17 -6.48 -4.14 5.72
N PRO A 18 -7.35 -4.74 6.55
CA PRO A 18 -8.76 -4.40 6.55
C PRO A 18 -8.97 -3.02 7.17
N GLY A 19 -9.27 -2.04 6.31
CA GLY A 19 -9.56 -0.66 6.72
C GLY A 19 -8.32 0.23 6.81
N THR A 20 -8.50 1.49 6.47
CA THR A 20 -7.43 2.49 6.34
C THR A 20 -6.74 2.86 7.65
N GLY A 21 -7.36 2.57 8.80
CA GLY A 21 -6.82 2.87 10.13
C GLY A 21 -6.01 1.74 10.78
N ALA A 22 -5.99 0.53 10.21
CA ALA A 22 -5.35 -0.63 10.81
C ALA A 22 -3.85 -0.77 10.46
N PHE A 23 -3.23 0.24 9.83
CA PHE A 23 -1.82 0.23 9.43
C PHE A 23 -0.84 0.00 10.59
N ARG A 24 -1.21 0.39 11.82
CA ARG A 24 -0.39 0.16 13.02
C ARG A 24 -0.16 -1.32 13.30
N LEU A 25 -1.13 -2.17 12.96
CA LEU A 25 -1.03 -3.62 13.15
C LEU A 25 -0.05 -4.28 12.16
N ALA A 26 0.22 -3.62 11.03
CA ALA A 26 1.17 -4.14 10.04
C ALA A 26 2.63 -3.78 10.34
N LEU A 27 2.89 -2.77 11.18
CA LEU A 27 4.25 -2.33 11.49
C LEU A 27 5.08 -3.42 12.19
N GLU A 28 4.56 -4.03 13.27
CA GLU A 28 5.29 -5.08 14.00
C GLU A 28 5.63 -6.30 13.13
N PRO A 29 4.70 -6.87 12.35
CA PRO A 29 5.01 -7.92 11.38
C PRO A 29 6.06 -7.50 10.35
N LEU A 30 5.96 -6.29 9.79
CA LEU A 30 6.91 -5.79 8.79
C LEU A 30 8.32 -5.62 9.39
N LYS A 31 8.42 -5.15 10.63
CA LYS A 31 9.68 -5.08 11.39
C LYS A 31 10.27 -6.47 11.65
N GLN A 32 9.45 -7.44 12.08
CA GLN A 32 9.90 -8.81 12.32
C GLN A 32 10.39 -9.50 11.04
N LEU A 33 9.76 -9.21 9.91
CA LEU A 33 10.20 -9.68 8.59
C LEU A 33 11.48 -8.99 8.10
N GLY A 34 11.95 -7.93 8.77
CA GLY A 34 13.13 -7.17 8.36
C GLY A 34 12.90 -6.37 7.08
N CYS A 35 11.66 -6.00 6.76
CA CYS A 35 11.35 -5.20 5.59
C CYS A 35 12.03 -3.83 5.69
N ARG A 36 12.76 -3.45 4.63
CA ARG A 36 13.38 -2.11 4.51
C ARG A 36 12.58 -1.16 3.63
N HIS A 37 11.69 -1.70 2.82
CA HIS A 37 10.89 -0.97 1.85
C HIS A 37 9.46 -1.49 1.88
N VAL A 38 8.51 -0.58 2.05
CA VAL A 38 7.08 -0.89 2.11
C VAL A 38 6.37 -0.09 1.02
N VAL A 39 5.55 -0.79 0.25
CA VAL A 39 4.71 -0.17 -0.79
C VAL A 39 3.27 -0.15 -0.29
N LEU A 40 2.73 1.04 -0.07
CA LEU A 40 1.34 1.28 0.27
C LEU A 40 0.52 1.26 -1.02
N ALA A 41 -0.38 0.30 -1.15
CA ALA A 41 -1.32 0.23 -2.27
C ALA A 41 -2.73 0.51 -1.76
N TYR A 42 -3.16 1.76 -1.89
CA TYR A 42 -4.54 2.15 -1.63
C TYR A 42 -5.37 2.03 -2.91
N ASP A 43 -6.67 1.77 -2.77
CA ASP A 43 -7.59 1.76 -3.91
C ASP A 43 -7.62 3.12 -4.61
N ALA A 44 -7.98 3.15 -5.89
CA ALA A 44 -7.87 4.36 -6.71
C ALA A 44 -8.78 5.51 -6.24
N ASP A 45 -9.79 5.23 -5.41
CA ASP A 45 -10.65 6.22 -4.76
C ASP A 45 -9.98 6.92 -3.56
N ALA A 46 -8.78 6.48 -3.15
CA ALA A 46 -7.97 7.15 -2.14
C ALA A 46 -7.63 8.60 -2.50
N VAL A 47 -7.47 8.89 -3.79
CA VAL A 47 -7.22 10.26 -4.28
C VAL A 47 -8.43 11.17 -4.05
N THR A 48 -9.64 10.60 -4.10
CA THR A 48 -10.89 11.34 -3.94
C THR A 48 -11.38 11.41 -2.49
N THR A 49 -10.81 10.59 -1.59
CA THR A 49 -11.30 10.45 -0.22
C THR A 49 -10.32 11.11 0.76
N PRO A 50 -10.61 12.31 1.28
CA PRO A 50 -9.70 13.05 2.17
C PRO A 50 -9.36 12.28 3.46
N GLU A 51 -10.26 11.41 3.91
CA GLU A 51 -10.02 10.53 5.07
C GLU A 51 -8.92 9.49 4.80
N VAL A 52 -8.84 8.99 3.56
CA VAL A 52 -7.81 8.03 3.14
C VAL A 52 -6.47 8.72 3.00
N GLN A 53 -6.44 9.92 2.42
CA GLN A 53 -5.24 10.77 2.34
C GLN A 53 -4.66 11.04 3.73
N ARG A 54 -5.50 11.45 4.69
CA ARG A 54 -5.06 11.68 6.06
C ARG A 54 -4.55 10.41 6.72
N SER A 55 -5.18 9.26 6.47
CA SER A 55 -4.73 7.97 6.99
C SER A 55 -3.36 7.57 6.42
N LEU A 56 -3.11 7.87 5.14
CA LEU A 56 -1.84 7.64 4.46
C LEU A 56 -0.74 8.52 5.03
N GLU A 57 -0.99 9.82 5.22
CA GLU A 57 -0.03 10.73 5.87
C GLU A 57 0.31 10.27 7.29
N LEU A 58 -0.70 9.91 8.08
CA LEU A 58 -0.50 9.36 9.43
C LEU A 58 0.28 8.05 9.41
N CYS A 59 0.02 7.18 8.43
CA CYS A 59 0.79 5.97 8.22
C CYS A 59 2.25 6.30 7.89
N ALA A 60 2.48 7.22 6.96
CA ALA A 60 3.82 7.59 6.53
C ALA A 60 4.65 8.19 7.67
N GLU A 61 4.09 9.14 8.40
CA GLU A 61 4.72 9.70 9.60
C GLU A 61 4.98 8.64 10.67
N PHE A 62 4.02 7.75 10.91
CA PHE A 62 4.15 6.70 11.92
C PHE A 62 5.28 5.74 11.57
N PHE A 63 5.32 5.27 10.32
CA PHE A 63 6.37 4.38 9.85
C PHE A 63 7.73 5.08 9.84
N ALA A 64 7.82 6.34 9.41
CA ALA A 64 9.08 7.10 9.44
C ALA A 64 9.59 7.35 10.87
N LYS A 65 8.70 7.58 11.85
CA LYS A 65 9.07 7.72 13.27
C LYS A 65 9.48 6.41 13.91
N GLU A 66 8.75 5.34 13.61
CA GLU A 66 8.94 4.04 14.24
C GLU A 66 10.01 3.20 13.57
N SER A 67 10.38 3.50 12.32
CA SER A 67 11.30 2.69 11.52
C SER A 67 12.00 3.49 10.43
N ASP A 68 13.21 3.09 10.07
CA ASP A 68 13.96 3.66 8.93
C ASP A 68 13.53 3.02 7.60
N MET A 69 12.26 2.62 7.49
CA MET A 69 11.75 1.96 6.29
C MET A 69 11.45 2.99 5.21
N ALA A 70 11.92 2.74 4.00
CA ALA A 70 11.48 3.49 2.83
C ALA A 70 10.00 3.19 2.57
N LEU A 71 9.22 4.24 2.30
CA LEU A 71 7.81 4.12 1.95
C LEU A 71 7.62 4.51 0.50
N SER A 72 6.74 3.80 -0.19
CA SER A 72 6.29 4.18 -1.51
C SER A 72 4.80 4.01 -1.64
N LEU A 73 4.17 4.84 -2.46
CA LEU A 73 2.76 4.82 -2.74
C LEU A 73 2.52 4.27 -4.13
N ALA A 74 1.75 3.20 -4.22
CA ALA A 74 1.22 2.68 -5.47
C ALA A 74 -0.08 3.43 -5.82
N MET A 75 -0.10 4.05 -7.00
CA MET A 75 -1.22 4.81 -7.55
C MET A 75 -1.52 4.31 -8.96
N TRP A 76 -2.79 4.27 -9.33
CA TRP A 76 -3.23 3.97 -10.68
C TRP A 76 -4.51 4.75 -11.00
N ASP A 77 -4.83 4.83 -12.29
CA ASP A 77 -6.05 5.49 -12.72
C ASP A 77 -7.27 4.66 -12.30
N ALA A 78 -8.24 5.31 -11.65
CA ALA A 78 -9.48 4.66 -11.22
C ALA A 78 -10.27 4.05 -12.39
N SER A 79 -10.04 4.52 -13.61
CA SER A 79 -10.63 3.98 -14.85
C SER A 79 -10.07 2.60 -15.21
N LEU A 80 -8.86 2.24 -14.74
CA LEU A 80 -8.25 0.93 -14.98
C LEU A 80 -8.76 -0.14 -14.01
N GLY A 81 -9.36 0.27 -12.90
CA GLY A 81 -9.87 -0.65 -11.88
C GLY A 81 -9.96 0.03 -10.52
N LYS A 82 -11.02 -0.30 -9.76
CA LYS A 82 -11.20 0.27 -8.42
C LYS A 82 -10.18 -0.31 -7.44
N GLY A 83 -9.96 -1.63 -7.50
CA GLY A 83 -8.97 -2.32 -6.69
C GLY A 83 -7.74 -2.77 -7.47
N ILE A 84 -6.68 -3.11 -6.73
CA ILE A 84 -5.44 -3.67 -7.33
C ILE A 84 -5.69 -4.98 -8.09
N ASP A 85 -6.71 -5.74 -7.71
CA ASP A 85 -7.13 -6.97 -8.40
C ASP A 85 -7.71 -6.70 -9.79
N ASP A 86 -8.50 -5.64 -9.94
CA ASP A 86 -9.02 -5.21 -11.25
C ASP A 86 -7.86 -4.74 -12.15
N LEU A 87 -6.93 -3.97 -11.58
CA LEU A 87 -5.73 -3.49 -12.27
C LEU A 87 -4.85 -4.66 -12.76
N LEU A 88 -4.57 -5.63 -11.89
CA LEU A 88 -3.77 -6.80 -12.21
C LEU A 88 -4.45 -7.71 -13.23
N ARG A 89 -5.78 -7.87 -13.17
CA ARG A 89 -6.56 -8.60 -14.19
C ARG A 89 -6.52 -7.93 -15.55
N ALA A 90 -6.50 -6.61 -15.57
CA ALA A 90 -6.33 -5.82 -16.79
C ALA A 90 -4.86 -5.78 -17.27
N ASN A 91 -3.96 -6.53 -16.61
CA ASN A 91 -2.54 -6.64 -16.93
C ASN A 91 -1.78 -5.31 -16.84
N TYR A 92 -2.28 -4.39 -16.01
CA TYR A 92 -1.64 -3.12 -15.69
C TYR A 92 -0.89 -3.23 -14.37
N VAL A 93 0.17 -2.42 -14.24
CA VAL A 93 0.94 -2.27 -13.00
C VAL A 93 0.72 -0.87 -12.44
N PRO A 94 0.58 -0.73 -11.11
CA PRO A 94 0.40 0.57 -10.52
C PRO A 94 1.70 1.36 -10.58
N GLN A 95 1.60 2.67 -10.73
CA GLN A 95 2.75 3.55 -10.61
C GLN A 95 3.16 3.67 -9.15
N VAL A 96 4.41 3.35 -8.85
CA VAL A 96 4.94 3.43 -7.49
C VAL A 96 5.80 4.68 -7.36
N SER A 97 5.35 5.62 -6.52
CA SER A 97 6.05 6.85 -6.20
C SER A 97 6.65 6.77 -4.81
N SER A 98 7.93 7.10 -4.65
CA SER A 98 8.55 7.10 -3.32
C SER A 98 7.97 8.23 -2.48
N LEU A 99 7.51 7.91 -1.28
CA LEU A 99 7.23 8.90 -0.25
C LEU A 99 8.58 9.23 0.38
N LEU A 100 9.15 10.37 0.00
CA LEU A 100 10.34 10.91 0.68
C LEU A 100 9.90 11.28 2.10
N ALA A 101 10.48 10.60 3.09
CA ALA A 101 10.40 10.99 4.50
C ALA A 101 11.20 12.27 4.75
#